data_AF-B9JRM1-F1
#
_entry.id   AF-B9JRM1-F1
#
_cell.length_a   1.000
_cell.length_b   1.000
_cell.length_c   1.000
_cell.angle_alpha   90.00
_cell.angle_beta   90.00
_cell.angle_gamma   90.00
#
_symmetry.space_group_name_H-M   'P 1'
#
loop_
_entity.id
_entity.type
_entity.pdbx_description
1 polymer ?
#
loop_
_entity_poly.entity_id
_entity_poly.type
_entity_poly.pdbx_seq_one_letter_code
_entity_poly.pdbx_strand_id
1 'polypeptide(L)'
;MLPGLLISATATTRWRAETFRSKISAMEHFAAIATDHQMTCASLINDSFFVAGAESQFILRISAVEALCEQPTKSPRILQAIAALQARLKDCDLESDERAALASMLQGATRRSVGQSYKEKFRECDMVEHVKEFDDLYDRRSRLLHDGIGLGDLGEANDKALNIAATLLAGDVKREFHKQPTLLQASAPERQGGR
;
A
#
# COMPACT_ATOMS: atom_id res chain seq x y z
N MET A 1 -29.56 2.70 -51.54
CA MET A 1 -29.88 3.54 -50.37
C MET A 1 -29.83 2.65 -49.14
N LEU A 2 -28.78 2.79 -48.32
CA LEU A 2 -28.65 2.15 -47.01
C LEU A 2 -28.47 3.26 -45.97
N PRO A 3 -29.30 3.34 -44.92
CA PRO A 3 -29.22 4.41 -43.93
C PRO A 3 -28.20 4.08 -42.83
N GLY A 4 -27.35 5.07 -42.53
CA GLY A 4 -27.01 5.45 -41.16
C GLY A 4 -26.03 4.59 -40.37
N LEU A 5 -24.73 4.72 -40.65
CA LEU A 5 -23.71 4.59 -39.60
C LEU A 5 -23.68 5.89 -38.78
N LEU A 6 -24.37 5.91 -37.65
CA LEU A 6 -24.11 6.89 -36.59
C LEU A 6 -22.98 6.35 -35.72
N ILE A 7 -21.74 6.66 -36.11
CA ILE A 7 -20.61 6.60 -35.18
C ILE A 7 -20.82 7.76 -34.20
N SER A 8 -21.40 7.45 -33.04
CA SER A 8 -21.44 8.37 -31.91
C SER A 8 -19.99 8.62 -31.48
N ALA A 9 -19.45 9.77 -31.87
CA ALA A 9 -18.14 10.22 -31.47
C ALA A 9 -18.13 10.39 -29.94
N THR A 10 -17.43 9.47 -29.28
CA THR A 10 -17.18 9.49 -27.85
C THR A 10 -16.53 10.83 -27.46
N ALA A 11 -17.07 11.45 -26.41
CA ALA A 11 -16.61 12.70 -25.84
C ALA A 11 -15.11 12.63 -25.52
N THR A 12 -14.28 13.16 -26.42
CA THR A 12 -12.85 13.31 -26.18
C THR A 12 -12.70 14.39 -25.11
N THR A 13 -12.41 14.00 -23.88
CA THR A 13 -12.13 14.96 -22.80
C THR A 13 -10.88 15.74 -23.17
N ARG A 14 -11.06 16.90 -23.80
CA ARG A 14 -9.98 17.80 -24.18
C ARG A 14 -9.44 18.43 -22.90
N TRP A 15 -8.35 17.86 -22.37
CA TRP A 15 -7.63 18.45 -21.25
C TRP A 15 -7.19 19.87 -21.66
N ARG A 16 -7.59 20.88 -20.88
CA ARG A 16 -7.07 22.23 -21.07
C ARG A 16 -5.57 22.19 -20.78
N ALA A 17 -4.76 22.86 -21.60
CA ALA A 17 -3.29 22.87 -21.48
C ALA A 17 -2.82 23.27 -20.07
N GLU A 18 -3.57 24.13 -19.40
CA GLU A 18 -3.35 24.55 -18.01
C GLU A 18 -3.58 23.40 -17.01
N THR A 19 -4.66 22.63 -17.17
CA THR A 19 -4.93 21.44 -16.34
C THR A 19 -3.86 20.37 -16.54
N PHE A 20 -3.40 20.18 -17.78
CA PHE A 20 -2.30 19.24 -18.06
C PHE A 20 -1.00 19.67 -17.38
N ARG A 21 -0.59 20.93 -17.55
CA ARG A 21 0.62 21.48 -16.91
C ARG A 21 0.57 21.39 -15.39
N SER A 22 -0.57 21.74 -14.79
CA SER A 22 -0.76 21.62 -13.34
C SER A 22 -0.61 20.18 -12.86
N LYS A 23 -1.15 19.21 -13.61
CA LYS A 23 -1.00 17.78 -13.28
C LYS A 23 0.43 17.28 -13.41
N ILE A 24 1.15 17.67 -14.46
CA ILE A 24 2.57 17.30 -14.63
C ILE A 24 3.41 17.86 -13.49
N SER A 25 3.23 19.13 -13.13
CA SER A 25 3.98 19.74 -12.01
C SER A 25 3.66 19.08 -10.66
N ALA A 26 2.40 18.69 -10.42
CA ALA A 26 2.03 17.90 -9.24
C ALA A 26 2.70 16.52 -9.22
N MET A 27 2.81 15.86 -10.38
CA MET A 27 3.50 14.56 -10.50
C MET A 27 5.00 14.69 -10.28
N GLU A 28 5.66 15.71 -10.86
CA GLU A 28 7.07 16.00 -10.64
C GLU A 28 7.37 16.26 -9.16
N HIS A 29 6.50 17.04 -8.51
CA HIS A 29 6.65 17.34 -7.10
C HIS A 29 6.45 16.09 -6.23
N PHE A 30 5.42 15.27 -6.52
CA PHE A 30 5.22 13.99 -5.84
C PHE A 30 6.45 13.09 -5.99
N ALA A 31 6.96 12.90 -7.20
CA ALA A 31 8.13 12.05 -7.44
C ALA A 31 9.39 12.54 -6.70
N ALA A 32 9.50 13.84 -6.44
CA ALA A 32 10.63 14.42 -5.70
C ALA A 32 10.58 14.18 -4.19
N ILE A 33 9.40 13.93 -3.62
CA ILE A 33 9.22 13.82 -2.15
C ILE A 33 8.63 12.49 -1.69
N ALA A 34 8.17 11.65 -2.61
CA ALA A 34 7.56 10.37 -2.30
C ALA A 34 8.57 9.45 -1.60
N THR A 35 8.09 8.73 -0.59
CA THR A 35 8.90 7.69 0.06
C THR A 35 9.00 6.45 -0.85
N ASP A 36 10.01 5.61 -0.63
CA ASP A 36 10.16 4.34 -1.35
C ASP A 36 8.91 3.45 -1.21
N HIS A 37 8.26 3.49 -0.05
CA HIS A 37 7.00 2.78 0.22
C HIS A 37 5.84 3.30 -0.64
N GLN A 38 5.71 4.63 -0.77
CA GLN A 38 4.68 5.26 -1.61
C GLN A 38 4.92 4.96 -3.09
N MET A 39 6.17 5.02 -3.54
CA MET A 39 6.54 4.69 -4.92
C MET A 39 6.29 3.22 -5.25
N THR A 40 6.60 2.32 -4.32
CA THR A 40 6.33 0.88 -4.47
C THR A 40 4.83 0.61 -4.54
N CYS A 41 4.04 1.23 -3.65
CA CYS A 41 2.58 1.12 -3.67
C CYS A 41 1.97 1.60 -5.00
N ALA A 42 2.39 2.79 -5.46
CA ALA A 42 1.93 3.36 -6.73
C ALA A 42 2.27 2.46 -7.92
N SER A 43 3.48 1.88 -7.92
CA SER A 43 3.93 0.95 -8.96
C SER A 43 3.08 -0.32 -8.97
N LEU A 44 2.81 -0.93 -7.80
CA LEU A 44 1.97 -2.12 -7.69
C LEU A 44 0.52 -1.86 -8.12
N ILE A 45 -0.05 -0.71 -7.77
CA ILE A 45 -1.37 -0.29 -8.27
C ILE A 45 -1.33 -0.20 -9.79
N ASN A 46 -0.34 0.48 -10.36
CA ASN A 46 -0.19 0.63 -11.81
C ASN A 46 -0.07 -0.73 -12.51
N ASP A 47 0.81 -1.60 -12.03
CA ASP A 47 1.05 -2.93 -12.59
C ASP A 47 -0.21 -3.80 -12.52
N SER A 48 -1.05 -3.61 -11.49
CA SER A 48 -2.32 -4.32 -11.37
C SER A 48 -3.32 -4.04 -12.51
N PHE A 49 -3.11 -3.01 -13.33
CA PHE A 49 -3.92 -2.78 -14.53
C PHE A 49 -3.44 -3.54 -15.76
N PHE A 50 -2.18 -3.99 -15.76
CA PHE A 50 -1.54 -4.62 -16.92
C PHE A 50 -1.37 -6.13 -16.77
N VAL A 51 -1.53 -6.68 -15.57
CA VAL A 51 -1.52 -8.13 -15.37
C VAL A 51 -2.83 -8.78 -15.81
N ALA A 52 -2.70 -9.95 -16.43
CA ALA A 52 -3.83 -10.78 -16.80
C ALA A 52 -4.33 -11.60 -15.59
N GLY A 53 -5.65 -11.78 -15.52
CA GLY A 53 -6.32 -12.58 -14.49
C GLY A 53 -6.70 -11.78 -13.24
N ALA A 54 -7.95 -11.97 -12.79
CA ALA A 54 -8.49 -11.25 -11.64
C ALA A 54 -7.74 -11.55 -10.34
N GLU A 55 -7.18 -12.75 -10.22
CA GLU A 55 -6.37 -13.21 -9.10
C GLU A 55 -5.07 -12.41 -8.97
N SER A 56 -4.34 -12.26 -10.08
CA SER A 56 -3.09 -11.51 -10.12
C SER A 56 -3.33 -10.03 -9.77
N GLN A 57 -4.39 -9.45 -10.33
CA GLN A 57 -4.80 -8.07 -10.03
C GLN A 57 -5.10 -7.91 -8.54
N PHE A 58 -5.83 -8.87 -7.97
CA PHE A 58 -6.22 -8.84 -6.57
C PHE A 58 -5.01 -8.91 -5.65
N ILE A 59 -4.10 -9.84 -5.92
CA ILE A 59 -2.86 -10.00 -5.15
C ILE A 59 -2.03 -8.71 -5.19
N LEU A 60 -1.83 -8.12 -6.39
CA LEU A 60 -1.06 -6.88 -6.51
C LEU A 60 -1.69 -5.71 -5.76
N ARG A 61 -3.02 -5.58 -5.78
CA ARG A 61 -3.74 -4.51 -5.08
C ARG A 61 -3.65 -4.64 -3.55
N ILE A 62 -3.72 -5.86 -3.01
CA ILE A 62 -3.47 -6.09 -1.59
C ILE A 62 -1.99 -5.83 -1.24
N SER A 63 -1.06 -6.32 -2.07
CA SER A 63 0.37 -6.07 -1.87
C SER A 63 0.74 -4.59 -1.97
N ALA A 64 -0.01 -3.78 -2.72
CA ALA A 64 0.17 -2.33 -2.73
C ALA A 64 -0.10 -1.70 -1.36
N VAL A 65 -1.15 -2.16 -0.66
CA VAL A 65 -1.40 -1.73 0.73
C VAL A 65 -0.31 -2.21 1.67
N GLU A 66 0.11 -3.48 1.55
CA GLU A 66 1.21 -4.04 2.34
C GLU A 66 2.50 -3.23 2.17
N ALA A 67 2.80 -2.79 0.94
CA ALA A 67 3.99 -2.00 0.62
C ALA A 67 4.01 -0.63 1.31
N LEU A 68 2.84 -0.04 1.61
CA LEU A 68 2.74 1.19 2.41
C LEU A 68 2.94 0.95 3.91
N CYS A 69 2.80 -0.29 4.37
CA CYS A 69 2.77 -0.62 5.78
C CYS A 69 4.16 -1.05 6.24
N GLU A 70 4.86 -0.16 6.92
CA GLU A 70 6.12 -0.50 7.59
C GLU A 70 5.88 -1.61 8.63
N GLN A 71 6.77 -2.59 8.65
CA GLN A 71 6.79 -3.65 9.67
C GLN A 71 7.99 -3.42 10.60
N PRO A 72 7.96 -2.37 11.44
CA PRO A 72 9.09 -2.07 12.30
C PRO A 72 9.35 -3.21 13.28
N THR A 73 10.60 -3.30 13.70
CA THR A 73 11.00 -4.19 14.77
C THR A 73 10.24 -3.82 16.05
N LYS A 74 9.81 -4.81 16.84
CA LYS A 74 9.11 -4.58 18.10
C LYS A 74 10.01 -3.86 19.11
N SER A 75 9.39 -3.33 20.17
CA SER A 75 10.11 -2.56 21.19
C SER A 75 11.26 -3.36 21.83
N PRO A 76 12.33 -2.68 22.32
CA PRO A 76 13.48 -3.37 22.92
C PRO A 76 13.11 -4.34 24.04
N ARG A 77 12.08 -4.00 24.84
CA ARG A 77 11.56 -4.87 25.90
C ARG A 77 10.98 -6.18 25.35
N ILE A 78 10.23 -6.12 24.24
CA ILE A 78 9.68 -7.32 23.60
C ILE A 78 10.80 -8.15 22.98
N LEU A 79 11.79 -7.51 22.34
CA LEU A 79 12.94 -8.21 21.77
C LEU A 79 13.77 -8.94 22.85
N GLN A 80 13.96 -8.31 24.01
CA GLN A 80 14.62 -8.96 25.15
C GLN A 80 13.83 -10.18 25.64
N ALA A 81 12.50 -10.10 25.71
CA ALA A 81 11.67 -11.24 26.09
C ALA A 81 11.76 -12.38 25.04
N ILE A 82 11.73 -12.05 23.74
CA ILE A 82 11.90 -13.03 22.66
C ILE A 82 13.28 -13.70 22.75
N ALA A 83 14.35 -12.92 22.94
CA ALA A 83 15.70 -13.45 23.09
C ALA A 83 15.85 -14.37 24.31
N ALA A 84 15.22 -14.01 25.44
CA ALA A 84 15.19 -14.86 26.62
C ALA A 84 14.46 -16.19 26.36
N LEU A 85 13.33 -16.17 25.65
CA LEU A 85 12.61 -17.39 25.26
C LEU A 85 13.44 -18.26 24.30
N GLN A 86 14.10 -17.65 23.30
CA GLN A 86 14.99 -18.36 22.37
C GLN A 86 16.18 -19.02 23.11
N ALA A 87 16.73 -18.35 24.13
CA ALA A 87 17.78 -18.94 24.95
C ALA A 87 17.27 -20.17 25.71
N ARG A 88 16.06 -20.10 26.28
CA ARG A 88 15.44 -21.21 27.02
C ARG A 88 15.08 -22.41 26.15
N LEU A 89 14.72 -22.20 24.88
CA LEU A 89 14.43 -23.30 23.94
C LEU A 89 15.61 -24.28 23.77
N LYS A 90 16.86 -23.82 23.99
CA LYS A 90 18.04 -24.68 23.92
C LYS A 90 18.09 -25.71 25.05
N ASP A 91 17.53 -25.36 26.20
CA ASP A 91 17.54 -26.18 27.40
C ASP A 91 16.26 -27.04 27.51
N CYS A 92 15.29 -26.85 26.61
CA CYS A 92 14.08 -27.65 26.56
C CYS A 92 14.34 -29.01 25.90
N ASP A 93 13.81 -30.05 26.53
CA ASP A 93 13.72 -31.40 25.97
C ASP A 93 12.64 -31.42 24.89
N LEU A 94 13.04 -31.04 23.68
CA LEU A 94 12.22 -30.95 22.48
C LEU A 94 12.95 -31.65 21.36
N GLU A 95 12.18 -32.30 20.49
CA GLU A 95 12.71 -32.85 19.24
C GLU A 95 13.30 -31.73 18.37
N SER A 96 14.30 -32.09 17.56
CA SER A 96 15.05 -31.13 16.74
C SER A 96 14.12 -30.27 15.86
N ASP A 97 13.12 -30.89 15.24
CA ASP A 97 12.19 -30.23 14.32
C ASP A 97 11.23 -29.28 15.06
N GLU A 98 10.74 -29.67 16.23
CA GLU A 98 9.88 -28.83 17.08
C GLU A 98 10.63 -27.60 17.59
N ARG A 99 11.88 -27.80 18.03
CA ARG A 99 12.76 -26.71 18.47
C ARG A 99 13.02 -25.73 17.32
N ALA A 100 13.29 -26.24 16.12
CA ALA A 100 13.51 -25.41 14.93
C ALA A 100 12.25 -24.61 14.55
N ALA A 101 11.08 -25.23 14.60
CA ALA A 101 9.80 -24.57 14.34
C ALA A 101 9.55 -23.42 15.33
N LEU A 102 9.70 -23.68 16.63
CA LEU A 102 9.52 -22.66 17.67
C LEU A 102 10.54 -21.53 17.57
N ALA A 103 11.81 -21.83 17.26
CA ALA A 103 12.83 -20.82 17.04
C ALA A 103 12.47 -19.91 15.86
N SER A 104 11.96 -20.48 14.76
CA SER A 104 11.47 -19.74 13.59
C SER A 104 10.27 -18.84 13.94
N MET A 105 9.30 -19.36 14.70
CA MET A 105 8.14 -18.58 15.16
C MET A 105 8.56 -17.38 16.02
N LEU A 106 9.48 -17.58 16.97
CA LEU A 106 10.02 -16.51 17.80
C LEU A 106 10.78 -15.47 16.97
N GLN A 107 11.54 -15.93 15.97
CA GLN A 107 12.24 -15.02 15.06
C GLN A 107 11.26 -14.16 14.26
N GLY A 108 10.18 -14.76 13.74
CA GLY A 108 9.11 -14.03 13.05
C GLY A 108 8.41 -13.01 13.97
N ALA A 109 8.26 -13.32 15.26
CA ALA A 109 7.61 -12.45 16.25
C ALA A 109 8.39 -11.16 16.57
N THR A 110 9.65 -11.04 16.12
CA THR A 110 10.50 -9.85 16.34
C THR A 110 10.00 -8.61 15.57
N ARG A 111 9.24 -8.81 14.48
CA ARG A 111 8.64 -7.73 13.69
C ARG A 111 7.14 -7.66 13.95
N ARG A 112 6.52 -6.50 13.68
CA ARG A 112 5.05 -6.43 13.62
C ARG A 112 4.54 -7.33 12.51
N SER A 113 3.39 -7.95 12.73
CA SER A 113 2.73 -8.66 11.65
C SER A 113 2.20 -7.68 10.62
N VAL A 114 2.01 -8.13 9.38
CA VAL A 114 1.32 -7.37 8.33
C VAL A 114 -0.04 -6.88 8.84
N GLY A 115 -0.79 -7.77 9.48
CA GLY A 115 -2.04 -7.52 10.20
C GLY A 115 -2.03 -6.28 11.09
N GLN A 116 -1.05 -6.18 11.97
CA GLN A 116 -0.91 -5.04 12.87
C GLN A 116 -0.48 -3.77 12.12
N SER A 117 0.37 -3.93 11.12
CA SER A 117 1.00 -2.83 10.39
C SER A 117 -0.02 -2.05 9.55
N TYR A 118 -0.90 -2.73 8.81
CA TYR A 118 -1.96 -2.00 8.10
C TYR A 118 -2.99 -1.40 9.05
N LYS A 119 -3.35 -2.06 10.15
CA LYS A 119 -4.29 -1.49 11.14
C LYS A 119 -3.77 -0.17 11.73
N GLU A 120 -2.46 -0.07 11.93
CA GLU A 120 -1.82 1.16 12.37
C GLU A 120 -1.76 2.21 11.26
N LYS A 121 -1.36 1.82 10.05
CA LYS A 121 -1.32 2.72 8.90
C LYS A 121 -2.68 3.37 8.59
N PHE A 122 -3.77 2.60 8.67
CA PHE A 122 -5.12 3.12 8.48
C PHE A 122 -5.50 4.14 9.57
N ARG A 123 -5.07 3.94 10.83
CA ARG A 123 -5.27 4.94 11.90
C ARG A 123 -4.46 6.21 11.64
N GLU A 124 -3.21 6.09 11.21
CA GLU A 124 -2.36 7.24 10.87
C GLU A 124 -2.93 8.09 9.73
N CYS A 125 -3.70 7.48 8.83
CA CYS A 125 -4.35 8.14 7.71
C CYS A 125 -5.82 8.53 7.97
N ASP A 126 -6.33 8.36 9.19
CA ASP A 126 -7.74 8.62 9.55
C ASP A 126 -8.75 7.84 8.69
N MET A 127 -8.44 6.56 8.44
CA MET A 127 -9.23 5.63 7.62
C MET A 127 -9.66 4.38 8.41
N VAL A 128 -9.96 4.53 9.71
CA VAL A 128 -10.23 3.40 10.61
C VAL A 128 -11.47 2.60 10.17
N GLU A 129 -12.43 3.25 9.53
CA GLU A 129 -13.63 2.66 8.97
C GLU A 129 -13.35 1.58 7.92
N HIS A 130 -12.25 1.70 7.17
CA HIS A 130 -11.85 0.73 6.15
C HIS A 130 -11.08 -0.47 6.71
N VAL A 131 -10.72 -0.47 8.01
CA VAL A 131 -9.92 -1.56 8.60
C VAL A 131 -10.61 -2.91 8.49
N LYS A 132 -11.91 -2.98 8.80
CA LYS A 132 -12.66 -4.24 8.73
C LYS A 132 -12.77 -4.75 7.29
N GLU A 133 -13.09 -3.85 6.37
CA GLU A 133 -13.20 -4.17 4.96
C GLU A 133 -11.87 -4.71 4.40
N PHE A 134 -10.75 -4.08 4.77
CA PHE A 134 -9.44 -4.57 4.37
C PHE A 134 -9.05 -5.89 5.04
N ASP A 135 -9.42 -6.12 6.31
CA ASP A 135 -9.25 -7.41 7.02
C ASP A 135 -9.90 -8.55 6.21
N ASP A 136 -11.16 -8.35 5.78
CA ASP A 136 -11.91 -9.34 5.00
C ASP A 136 -11.24 -9.65 3.65
N LEU A 137 -10.69 -8.62 2.98
CA LEU A 137 -9.93 -8.79 1.74
C LEU A 137 -8.61 -9.51 1.96
N TYR A 138 -7.90 -9.20 3.05
CA TYR A 138 -6.65 -9.84 3.41
C TYR A 138 -6.84 -11.33 3.71
N ASP A 139 -7.90 -11.67 4.46
CA ASP A 139 -8.28 -13.06 4.72
C ASP A 139 -8.66 -13.81 3.44
N ARG A 140 -9.29 -13.12 2.49
CA ARG A 140 -9.56 -13.68 1.16
C ARG A 140 -8.29 -13.94 0.37
N ARG A 141 -7.32 -13.03 0.37
CA ARG A 141 -6.00 -13.23 -0.25
C ARG A 141 -5.29 -14.45 0.36
N SER A 142 -5.30 -14.55 1.69
CA SER A 142 -4.68 -15.66 2.41
C SER A 142 -5.24 -17.01 1.95
N ARG A 143 -6.57 -17.17 1.96
CA ARG A 143 -7.25 -18.38 1.47
C ARG A 143 -7.00 -18.68 -0.01
N LEU A 144 -6.95 -17.64 -0.85
CA LEU A 144 -6.62 -17.80 -2.26
C LEU A 144 -5.21 -18.37 -2.46
N LEU A 145 -4.22 -17.83 -1.75
CA LEU A 145 -2.81 -18.23 -1.90
C LEU A 145 -2.49 -19.58 -1.28
N HIS A 146 -3.12 -19.91 -0.15
CA HIS A 146 -2.80 -21.13 0.60
C HIS A 146 -3.67 -22.32 0.19
N ASP A 147 -4.96 -22.08 -0.05
CA ASP A 147 -5.94 -23.15 -0.25
C ASP A 147 -6.49 -23.18 -1.69
N GLY A 148 -6.13 -22.20 -2.52
CA GLY A 148 -6.72 -22.03 -3.86
C GLY A 148 -8.20 -21.65 -3.85
N ILE A 149 -8.73 -21.22 -2.71
CA ILE A 149 -10.16 -20.93 -2.53
C ILE A 149 -10.49 -19.52 -3.03
N GLY A 150 -11.57 -19.41 -3.82
CA GLY A 150 -12.10 -18.12 -4.29
C GLY A 150 -11.66 -17.71 -5.70
N LEU A 151 -11.10 -18.65 -6.48
CA LEU A 151 -10.82 -18.47 -7.92
C LEU A 151 -12.08 -18.08 -8.69
N GLY A 152 -11.94 -17.15 -9.64
CA GLY A 152 -13.03 -16.71 -10.52
C GLY A 152 -14.09 -15.79 -9.91
N ASP A 153 -14.09 -15.54 -8.60
CA ASP A 153 -15.06 -14.67 -7.91
C ASP A 153 -14.37 -13.45 -7.26
N LEU A 154 -13.53 -12.73 -8.00
CA LEU A 154 -12.74 -11.63 -7.42
C LEU A 154 -13.14 -10.25 -7.92
N GLY A 155 -14.19 -10.09 -8.72
CA GLY A 155 -14.56 -8.80 -9.33
C GLY A 155 -14.76 -7.69 -8.30
N GLU A 156 -15.73 -7.85 -7.39
CA GLU A 156 -16.02 -6.84 -6.36
C GLU A 156 -14.85 -6.66 -5.39
N ALA A 157 -14.20 -7.75 -4.99
CA ALA A 157 -13.04 -7.73 -4.10
C ALA A 157 -11.86 -6.96 -4.71
N ASN A 158 -11.66 -7.09 -6.03
CA ASN A 158 -10.65 -6.36 -6.78
C ASN A 158 -10.88 -4.86 -6.76
N ASP A 159 -12.11 -4.41 -7.03
CA ASP A 159 -12.44 -2.99 -7.08
C ASP A 159 -12.33 -2.35 -5.69
N LYS A 160 -12.77 -3.06 -4.66
CA LYS A 160 -12.59 -2.64 -3.26
C LYS A 160 -11.12 -2.54 -2.87
N ALA A 161 -10.31 -3.55 -3.20
CA ALA A 161 -8.88 -3.53 -2.93
C ALA A 161 -8.17 -2.36 -3.63
N LEU A 162 -8.52 -2.08 -4.89
CA LEU A 162 -7.99 -0.94 -5.64
C LEU A 162 -8.37 0.39 -4.98
N ASN A 163 -9.64 0.57 -4.64
CA ASN A 163 -10.13 1.80 -4.01
C ASN A 163 -9.46 2.05 -2.67
N ILE A 164 -9.34 1.02 -1.82
CA ILE A 164 -8.66 1.13 -0.53
C ILE A 164 -7.19 1.47 -0.73
N ALA A 165 -6.48 0.77 -1.63
CA ALA A 165 -5.06 1.02 -1.89
C ALA A 165 -4.81 2.46 -2.38
N ALA A 166 -5.58 2.93 -3.36
CA ALA A 166 -5.45 4.27 -3.90
C ALA A 166 -5.79 5.35 -2.86
N THR A 167 -6.85 5.14 -2.07
CA THR A 167 -7.26 6.10 -1.04
C THR A 167 -6.23 6.17 0.09
N LEU A 168 -5.70 5.02 0.52
CA LEU A 168 -4.67 4.96 1.55
C LEU A 168 -3.38 5.62 1.09
N LEU A 169 -2.95 5.38 -0.15
CA LEU A 169 -1.79 6.06 -0.75
C LEU A 169 -2.00 7.58 -0.76
N ALA A 170 -3.16 8.06 -1.21
CA ALA A 170 -3.46 9.49 -1.23
C ALA A 170 -3.45 10.11 0.18
N GLY A 171 -4.01 9.41 1.17
CA GLY A 171 -4.00 9.82 2.57
C GLY A 171 -2.58 9.88 3.16
N ASP A 172 -1.78 8.85 2.88
CA ASP A 172 -0.39 8.74 3.36
C ASP A 172 0.48 9.85 2.77
N VAL A 173 0.37 10.09 1.46
CA VAL A 173 1.04 11.18 0.76
C VAL A 173 0.66 12.53 1.37
N LYS A 174 -0.65 12.81 1.50
CA LYS A 174 -1.13 14.04 2.11
C LYS A 174 -0.55 14.22 3.52
N ARG A 175 -0.49 13.17 4.33
CA ARG A 175 0.08 13.25 5.68
C ARG A 175 1.57 13.62 5.66
N GLU A 176 2.37 12.98 4.82
CA GLU A 176 3.81 13.29 4.70
C GLU A 176 4.06 14.72 4.20
N PHE A 177 3.24 15.22 3.28
CA PHE A 177 3.24 16.62 2.86
C PHE A 177 3.08 17.60 4.04
N HIS A 178 2.18 17.31 4.98
CA HIS A 178 1.97 18.18 6.15
C HIS A 178 3.12 18.10 7.17
N LYS A 179 3.91 17.02 7.16
CA LYS A 179 5.09 16.88 8.03
C LYS A 179 6.32 17.64 7.51
N GLN A 180 6.35 18.02 6.22
CA GLN A 180 7.47 18.74 5.58
C GLN A 180 7.08 20.15 5.09
N PRO A 181 6.69 21.10 5.95
CA PRO A 181 6.26 22.44 5.52
C PRO A 181 7.40 23.31 4.93
N THR A 182 8.66 22.92 5.11
CA THR A 182 9.82 23.80 4.93
C THR A 182 10.33 23.93 3.48
N LEU A 183 9.87 23.09 2.54
CA LEU A 183 10.33 23.14 1.14
C LEU A 183 9.55 24.11 0.24
N LEU A 184 8.43 24.67 0.72
CA LEU A 184 7.58 25.59 -0.04
C LEU A 184 8.00 27.07 0.03
N GLN A 185 8.96 27.45 0.89
CA GLN A 185 9.41 28.84 1.02
C GLN A 185 10.61 29.22 0.14
N ALA A 186 11.27 28.27 -0.51
CA ALA A 186 12.48 28.53 -1.30
C ALA A 186 12.22 28.97 -2.76
N SER A 187 10.96 29.03 -3.20
CA SER A 187 10.60 29.25 -4.61
C SER A 187 9.90 30.58 -4.90
N ALA A 188 9.78 31.48 -3.92
CA ALA A 188 9.22 32.80 -4.18
C ALA A 188 10.26 33.66 -4.92
N PRO A 189 10.03 34.07 -6.19
CA PRO A 189 10.96 34.92 -6.90
C PRO A 189 11.02 36.28 -6.18
N GLU A 190 12.23 36.70 -5.82
CA GLU A 190 12.50 38.07 -5.36
C GLU A 190 11.88 39.04 -6.36
N ARG A 191 10.85 39.77 -5.93
CA ARG A 191 10.37 40.93 -6.66
C ARG A 191 11.50 41.97 -6.60
N GLN A 192 12.32 42.01 -7.64
CA GLN A 192 13.20 43.14 -7.89
C GLN A 192 12.33 44.39 -8.06
N GLY A 193 12.27 45.19 -6.99
CA GLY A 193 11.68 46.52 -7.01
C GLY A 193 12.59 47.43 -7.84
N GLY A 194 12.17 47.73 -9.06
CA GLY A 194 12.73 48.84 -9.84
C GLY A 194 12.17 50.16 -9.29
N ARG A 195 13.07 51.00 -8.76
CA ARG A 195 12.93 52.45 -8.75
C ARG A 195 13.69 53.03 -9.92
#